data_AF-A0A660XG72-F1
#
_entry.id   AF-A0A660XG72-F1
#
_cell.length_a   1.000
_cell.length_b   1.000
_cell.length_c   1.000
_cell.angle_alpha   90.00
_cell.angle_beta   90.00
_cell.angle_gamma   90.00
#
_symmetry.space_group_name_H-M   'P 1'
#
loop_
_entity.id
_entity.type
_entity.pdbx_description
1 polymer ?
#
loop_
_entity_poly.entity_id
_entity_poly.type
_entity_poly.pdbx_seq_one_letter_code
_entity_poly.pdbx_strand_id
1 'polypeptide(L)'
;MNVKLDSLIEKIKADGVDAAEKKAEEIIVAANKNADEIIKKAKDKATQYQKNAEAEASLYRKNAEIAIQQAARDTVLVLKEKIALILEQALLRDIDKTLDKNFLKELIVKVADVWAKDGDIEILVNGVDIEELMAELKSALGNNVKSTVNVKLDRKISNGFRIGKKGDNLFYDFTDESILEALRIFLNPKLAEILK
;
A
#
# COMPACT_ATOMS: atom_id res chain seq x y z
N MET A 1 -15.47 -24.28 108.52
CA MET A 1 -16.17 -24.51 107.24
C MET A 1 -15.88 -23.46 106.16
N ASN A 2 -15.40 -22.24 106.50
CA ASN A 2 -15.02 -21.20 105.50
C ASN A 2 -13.86 -21.59 104.55
N VAL A 3 -12.80 -22.19 105.09
CA VAL A 3 -11.54 -22.46 104.35
C VAL A 3 -11.71 -23.39 103.12
N LYS A 4 -12.75 -24.23 103.09
CA LYS A 4 -13.03 -25.13 101.95
C LYS A 4 -13.82 -24.46 100.83
N LEU A 5 -14.55 -23.39 101.12
CA LEU A 5 -15.33 -22.65 100.11
C LEU A 5 -14.44 -21.66 99.38
N ASP A 6 -13.57 -20.95 100.11
CA ASP A 6 -12.61 -20.01 99.56
C ASP A 6 -11.63 -20.69 98.59
N SER A 7 -11.13 -21.87 98.95
CA SER A 7 -10.24 -22.65 98.06
C SER A 7 -10.94 -23.17 96.80
N LEU A 8 -12.25 -23.45 96.87
CA LEU A 8 -13.05 -23.84 95.70
C LEU A 8 -13.28 -22.65 94.77
N ILE A 9 -13.50 -21.46 95.32
CA ILE A 9 -13.66 -20.21 94.55
C ILE A 9 -12.35 -19.83 93.88
N GLU A 10 -11.22 -19.94 94.57
CA GLU A 10 -9.89 -19.71 93.98
C GLU A 10 -9.60 -20.68 92.84
N LYS A 11 -9.94 -21.96 93.01
CA LYS A 11 -9.75 -22.97 91.97
C LYS A 11 -10.62 -22.72 90.74
N ILE A 12 -11.89 -22.34 90.93
CA ILE A 12 -12.79 -21.99 89.82
C ILE A 12 -12.30 -20.72 89.10
N LYS A 13 -11.77 -19.74 89.83
CA LYS A 13 -11.14 -18.54 89.22
C LYS A 13 -9.91 -18.91 88.41
N ALA A 14 -9.02 -19.74 88.96
CA ALA A 14 -7.82 -20.19 88.27
C ALA A 14 -8.17 -20.99 87.00
N ASP A 15 -9.05 -21.98 87.10
CA ASP A 15 -9.52 -22.78 85.96
C ASP A 15 -10.21 -21.90 84.89
N GLY A 16 -10.93 -20.86 85.32
CA GLY A 16 -11.56 -19.89 84.43
C GLY A 16 -10.57 -18.96 83.71
N VAL A 17 -9.50 -18.54 84.40
CA VAL A 17 -8.41 -17.73 83.82
C VAL A 17 -7.60 -18.57 82.84
N ASP A 18 -7.21 -19.80 83.21
CA ASP A 18 -6.46 -20.72 82.35
C ASP A 18 -7.25 -21.04 81.06
N ALA A 19 -8.56 -21.29 81.18
CA ALA A 19 -9.42 -21.54 80.02
C ALA A 19 -9.58 -20.30 79.12
N ALA A 20 -9.58 -19.09 79.70
CA ALA A 20 -9.65 -17.84 78.95
C ALA A 20 -8.32 -17.54 78.23
N GLU A 21 -7.19 -17.73 78.90
CA GLU A 21 -5.85 -17.57 78.32
C GLU A 21 -5.65 -18.54 77.15
N LYS A 22 -6.01 -19.82 77.32
CA LYS A 22 -5.92 -20.81 76.25
C LYS A 22 -6.77 -20.44 75.03
N LYS A 23 -8.00 -19.95 75.23
CA LYS A 23 -8.85 -19.48 74.12
C LYS A 23 -8.29 -18.21 73.47
N ALA A 24 -7.75 -17.28 74.24
CA ALA A 24 -7.12 -16.08 73.70
C ALA A 24 -5.91 -16.44 72.82
N GLU A 25 -5.09 -17.39 73.26
CA GLU A 25 -3.95 -17.89 72.50
C GLU A 25 -4.39 -18.60 71.21
N GLU A 26 -5.43 -19.44 71.27
CA GLU A 26 -6.05 -20.06 70.07
C GLU A 26 -6.53 -19.00 69.06
N ILE A 27 -7.18 -17.92 69.53
CA ILE A 27 -7.64 -16.82 68.68
C ILE A 27 -6.46 -16.08 68.03
N ILE A 28 -5.41 -15.79 68.79
CA ILE A 28 -4.22 -15.09 68.28
C ILE A 28 -3.52 -15.95 67.22
N VAL A 29 -3.35 -17.25 67.47
CA VAL A 29 -2.75 -18.18 66.51
C VAL A 29 -3.60 -18.25 65.23
N ALA A 30 -4.92 -18.34 65.34
CA ALA A 30 -5.81 -18.34 64.18
C ALA A 30 -5.76 -17.01 63.40
N ALA A 31 -5.72 -15.88 64.10
CA ALA A 31 -5.61 -14.55 63.48
C ALA A 31 -4.30 -14.37 62.73
N ASN A 32 -3.17 -14.77 63.34
CA ASN A 32 -1.86 -14.73 62.69
C ASN A 32 -1.81 -15.62 61.44
N LYS A 33 -2.34 -16.84 61.52
CA LYS A 33 -2.44 -17.73 60.36
C LYS A 33 -3.26 -17.11 59.22
N ASN A 34 -4.41 -16.51 59.54
CA ASN A 34 -5.25 -15.84 58.54
C ASN A 34 -4.53 -14.63 57.92
N ALA A 35 -3.79 -13.85 58.70
CA ALA A 35 -3.00 -12.73 58.20
C ALA A 35 -1.90 -13.21 57.24
N ASP A 36 -1.19 -14.28 57.58
CA ASP A 36 -0.17 -14.88 56.72
C ASP A 36 -0.78 -15.40 55.40
N GLU A 37 -1.95 -16.04 55.46
CA GLU A 37 -2.68 -16.49 54.27
C GLU A 37 -3.10 -15.33 53.36
N ILE A 38 -3.56 -14.21 53.94
CA ILE A 38 -3.93 -13.00 53.19
C ILE A 38 -2.70 -12.41 52.50
N ILE A 39 -1.59 -12.27 53.23
CA ILE A 39 -0.32 -11.74 52.69
C ILE A 39 0.20 -12.64 51.57
N LYS A 40 0.14 -13.97 51.76
CA LYS A 40 0.54 -14.93 50.73
C LYS A 40 -0.32 -14.78 49.47
N LYS A 41 -1.65 -14.76 49.59
CA LYS A 41 -2.57 -14.57 48.46
C LYS A 41 -2.33 -13.22 47.75
N ALA A 42 -2.04 -12.16 48.49
CA ALA A 42 -1.73 -10.85 47.92
C ALA A 42 -0.43 -10.88 47.12
N LYS A 43 0.64 -11.51 47.65
CA LYS A 43 1.92 -11.69 46.95
C LYS A 43 1.79 -12.54 45.70
N ASP A 44 1.03 -13.63 45.76
CA ASP A 44 0.78 -14.51 44.62
C ASP A 44 0.03 -13.74 43.51
N LYS A 45 -1.01 -12.98 43.86
CA LYS A 45 -1.72 -12.11 42.92
C LYS A 45 -0.82 -11.02 42.32
N ALA A 46 -0.01 -10.35 43.14
CA ALA A 46 0.91 -9.32 42.65
C ALA A 46 1.92 -9.90 41.65
N THR A 47 2.48 -11.07 41.96
CA THR A 47 3.39 -11.79 41.06
C THR A 47 2.68 -12.17 39.75
N GLN A 48 1.43 -12.63 39.82
CA GLN A 48 0.65 -12.95 38.63
C GLN A 48 0.37 -11.72 37.77
N TYR A 49 -0.01 -10.59 38.39
CA TYR A 49 -0.23 -9.34 37.68
C TYR A 49 1.05 -8.85 37.00
N GLN A 50 2.18 -8.92 37.68
CA GLN A 50 3.47 -8.53 37.11
C GLN A 50 3.81 -9.40 35.89
N LYS A 51 3.69 -10.73 36.00
CA LYS A 51 3.93 -11.65 34.88
C LYS A 51 3.01 -11.37 33.69
N ASN A 52 1.73 -11.11 33.95
CA ASN A 52 0.77 -10.80 32.89
C ASN A 52 1.13 -9.47 32.20
N ALA A 53 1.46 -8.44 32.98
CA ALA A 53 1.86 -7.14 32.44
C ALA A 53 3.15 -7.22 31.62
N GLU A 54 4.15 -7.99 32.07
CA GLU A 54 5.38 -8.23 31.31
C GLU A 54 5.11 -8.97 29.99
N ALA A 55 4.23 -9.98 30.01
CA ALA A 55 3.83 -10.71 28.82
C ALA A 55 3.08 -9.82 27.81
N GLU A 56 2.15 -9.00 28.29
CA GLU A 56 1.39 -8.06 27.46
C GLU A 56 2.29 -6.97 26.87
N ALA A 57 3.19 -6.40 27.67
CA ALA A 57 4.16 -5.40 27.19
C ALA A 57 5.11 -5.97 26.13
N SER A 58 5.57 -7.21 26.32
CA SER A 58 6.40 -7.91 25.33
C SER A 58 5.65 -8.16 24.02
N LEU A 59 4.41 -8.62 24.11
CA LEU A 59 3.55 -8.82 22.93
C LEU A 59 3.27 -7.50 22.20
N TYR A 60 2.93 -6.45 22.94
CA TYR A 60 2.70 -5.13 22.39
C TYR A 60 3.93 -4.61 21.65
N ARG A 61 5.11 -4.72 22.25
CA ARG A 61 6.38 -4.31 21.63
C ARG A 61 6.63 -5.06 20.34
N LYS A 62 6.47 -6.38 20.34
CA LYS A 62 6.64 -7.21 19.13
C LYS A 62 5.68 -6.79 18.02
N ASN A 63 4.42 -6.53 18.37
CA ASN A 63 3.41 -6.09 17.40
C ASN A 63 3.72 -4.69 16.86
N ALA A 64 4.18 -3.77 17.71
CA ALA A 64 4.61 -2.43 17.31
C ALA A 64 5.80 -2.48 16.35
N GLU A 65 6.81 -3.32 16.63
CA GLU A 65 7.96 -3.51 15.75
C GLU A 65 7.54 -4.03 14.36
N ILE A 66 6.63 -5.01 14.31
CA ILE A 66 6.07 -5.53 13.04
C ILE A 66 5.31 -4.43 12.30
N ALA A 67 4.46 -3.67 13.00
CA ALA A 67 3.68 -2.58 12.39
C ALA A 67 4.58 -1.49 11.80
N ILE A 68 5.65 -1.11 12.50
CA ILE A 68 6.64 -0.13 12.00
C ILE A 68 7.36 -0.67 10.76
N GLN A 69 7.77 -1.95 10.77
CA GLN A 69 8.40 -2.57 9.60
C GLN A 69 7.46 -2.60 8.38
N GLN A 70 6.18 -2.87 8.61
CA GLN A 70 5.18 -2.85 7.54
C GLN A 70 5.01 -1.42 7.00
N ALA A 71 4.80 -0.43 7.87
CA ALA A 71 4.67 0.96 7.47
C ALA A 71 5.90 1.47 6.68
N ALA A 72 7.10 1.03 7.04
CA ALA A 72 8.31 1.37 6.30
C ALA A 72 8.29 0.78 4.88
N ARG A 73 7.88 -0.49 4.70
CA ARG A 73 7.74 -1.11 3.38
C ARG A 73 6.70 -0.41 2.54
N ASP A 74 5.54 -0.13 3.13
CA ASP A 74 4.43 0.53 2.45
C ASP A 74 4.84 1.95 2.00
N THR A 75 5.57 2.68 2.85
CA THR A 75 6.11 4.01 2.51
C THR A 75 7.03 3.95 1.29
N VAL A 76 7.93 2.95 1.24
CA VAL A 76 8.84 2.76 0.11
C VAL A 76 8.06 2.43 -1.17
N LEU A 77 7.03 1.58 -1.09
CA LEU A 77 6.19 1.24 -2.25
C LEU A 77 5.44 2.46 -2.79
N VAL A 78 4.78 3.21 -1.91
CA VAL A 78 4.06 4.43 -2.28
C VAL A 78 5.00 5.47 -2.89
N LEU A 79 6.23 5.59 -2.37
CA LEU A 79 7.22 6.49 -2.94
C LEU A 79 7.62 6.07 -4.38
N LYS A 80 7.85 4.78 -4.61
CA LYS A 80 8.17 4.26 -5.95
C LYS A 80 7.05 4.53 -6.96
N GLU A 81 5.81 4.29 -6.56
CA GLU A 81 4.63 4.60 -7.38
C GLU A 81 4.54 6.09 -7.72
N LYS A 82 4.75 6.97 -6.74
CA LYS A 82 4.74 8.42 -6.99
C LYS A 82 5.85 8.88 -7.93
N ILE A 83 7.06 8.33 -7.80
CA ILE A 83 8.16 8.65 -8.71
C ILE A 83 7.82 8.21 -10.13
N ALA A 84 7.28 6.99 -10.30
CA ALA A 84 6.85 6.51 -11.62
C ALA A 84 5.81 7.44 -12.24
N LEU A 85 4.78 7.86 -11.50
CA LEU A 85 3.76 8.79 -11.97
C LEU A 85 4.34 10.15 -12.39
N ILE A 86 5.27 10.71 -11.60
CA ILE A 86 5.91 11.99 -11.95
C ILE A 86 6.69 11.87 -13.26
N LEU A 87 7.41 10.76 -13.45
CA LEU A 87 8.16 10.51 -14.67
C LEU A 87 7.26 10.28 -15.88
N GLU A 88 6.17 9.53 -15.71
CA GLU A 88 5.16 9.33 -16.76
C GLU A 88 4.55 10.66 -17.20
N GLN A 89 4.21 11.54 -16.26
CA GLN A 89 3.68 12.88 -16.57
C GLN A 89 4.71 13.76 -17.27
N ALA A 90 5.99 13.70 -16.85
CA ALA A 90 7.06 14.43 -17.51
C ALA A 90 7.26 13.93 -18.95
N LEU A 91 7.23 12.61 -19.15
CA LEU A 91 7.40 11.97 -20.44
C LEU A 91 6.24 12.30 -21.37
N LEU A 92 4.99 12.21 -20.91
CA LEU A 92 3.81 12.57 -21.70
C LEU A 92 3.89 14.02 -22.18
N ARG A 93 4.26 14.94 -21.29
CA ARG A 93 4.44 16.36 -21.64
C ARG A 93 5.53 16.55 -22.71
N ASP A 94 6.61 15.77 -22.65
CA ASP A 94 7.69 15.87 -23.62
C ASP A 94 7.34 15.18 -24.96
N ILE A 95 6.54 14.09 -24.93
CA ILE A 95 5.92 13.49 -26.12
C ILE A 95 5.00 14.49 -26.79
N ASP A 96 4.10 15.15 -26.06
CA ASP A 96 3.17 16.15 -26.60
C ASP A 96 3.88 17.32 -27.27
N LYS A 97 4.99 17.77 -26.67
CA LYS A 97 5.84 18.81 -27.27
C LYS A 97 6.56 18.34 -28.53
N THR A 98 6.99 17.08 -28.56
CA THR A 98 7.78 16.52 -29.67
C THR A 98 6.90 16.12 -30.85
N LEU A 99 5.68 15.65 -30.57
CA LEU A 99 4.61 15.45 -31.54
C LEU A 99 3.98 16.80 -31.92
N ASP A 100 4.82 17.77 -32.29
CA ASP A 100 4.34 19.00 -32.89
C ASP A 100 3.78 18.72 -34.29
N LYS A 101 3.05 19.71 -34.84
CA LYS A 101 2.37 19.56 -36.12
C LYS A 101 3.32 19.19 -37.28
N ASN A 102 4.56 19.65 -37.25
CA ASN A 102 5.51 19.42 -38.33
C ASN A 102 6.09 18.01 -38.26
N PHE A 103 6.53 17.60 -37.08
CA PHE A 103 7.03 16.24 -36.85
C PHE A 103 5.93 15.20 -37.09
N LEU A 104 4.70 15.47 -36.65
CA LEU A 104 3.56 14.58 -36.86
C LEU A 104 3.27 14.38 -38.36
N LYS A 105 3.28 15.44 -39.16
CA LYS A 105 3.14 15.36 -40.63
C LYS A 105 4.27 14.54 -41.26
N GLU A 106 5.52 14.82 -40.90
CA GLU A 106 6.69 14.08 -41.42
C GLU A 106 6.60 12.59 -41.08
N LEU A 107 6.19 12.27 -39.83
CA LEU A 107 6.02 10.90 -39.37
C LEU A 107 4.90 10.19 -40.13
N ILE A 108 3.74 10.84 -40.31
CA ILE A 108 2.62 10.29 -41.09
C ILE A 108 3.07 9.99 -42.52
N VAL A 109 3.78 10.91 -43.17
CA VAL A 109 4.29 10.72 -44.54
C VAL A 109 5.23 9.52 -44.62
N LYS A 110 6.20 9.40 -43.71
CA LYS A 110 7.14 8.26 -43.69
C LYS A 110 6.43 6.93 -43.47
N VAL A 111 5.48 6.88 -42.54
CA VAL A 111 4.73 5.64 -42.25
C VAL A 111 3.81 5.29 -43.42
N ALA A 112 3.13 6.29 -44.01
CA ALA A 112 2.29 6.10 -45.18
C ALA A 112 3.09 5.62 -46.41
N ASP A 113 4.33 6.08 -46.64
CA ASP A 113 5.17 5.61 -47.75
C ASP A 113 5.49 4.12 -47.67
N VAL A 114 5.71 3.60 -46.46
CA VAL A 114 5.92 2.17 -46.27
C VAL A 114 4.63 1.39 -46.53
N TRP A 115 3.52 1.87 -45.96
CA TRP A 115 2.26 1.14 -45.94
C TRP A 115 1.49 1.18 -47.26
N ALA A 116 1.57 2.30 -47.97
CA ALA A 116 0.87 2.47 -49.24
C ALA A 116 1.50 1.62 -50.37
N LYS A 117 2.68 1.02 -50.16
CA LYS A 117 3.25 0.01 -51.08
C LYS A 117 2.46 -1.30 -51.07
N ASP A 118 1.76 -1.59 -49.97
CA ASP A 118 1.07 -2.87 -49.74
C ASP A 118 -0.47 -2.79 -49.91
N GLY A 119 -1.01 -1.65 -50.33
CA GLY A 119 -2.43 -1.46 -50.67
C GLY A 119 -3.02 -0.12 -50.22
N ASP A 120 -4.34 0.02 -50.38
CA ASP A 120 -5.10 1.21 -49.95
C ASP A 120 -5.05 1.37 -48.42
N ILE A 121 -4.80 2.60 -47.96
CA ILE A 121 -4.63 2.92 -46.53
C ILE A 121 -5.63 3.98 -46.06
N GLU A 122 -5.97 3.92 -44.78
CA GLU A 122 -6.78 4.89 -44.08
C GLU A 122 -6.01 5.42 -42.86
N ILE A 123 -5.96 6.75 -42.73
CA ILE A 123 -5.26 7.45 -41.66
C ILE A 123 -6.30 8.25 -40.87
N LEU A 124 -6.33 8.06 -39.56
CA LEU A 124 -7.17 8.80 -38.64
C LEU A 124 -6.29 9.80 -37.87
N VAL A 125 -6.65 11.08 -37.91
CA VAL A 125 -5.88 12.17 -37.29
C VAL A 125 -6.79 13.10 -36.50
N ASN A 126 -6.21 13.87 -35.59
CA ASN A 126 -6.82 15.05 -34.99
C ASN A 126 -5.79 16.18 -34.86
N GLY A 127 -6.23 17.44 -34.85
CA GLY A 127 -5.37 18.59 -34.60
C GLY A 127 -4.42 19.00 -35.73
N VAL A 128 -4.42 18.28 -36.86
CA VAL A 128 -3.66 18.58 -38.08
C VAL A 128 -4.60 19.05 -39.18
N ASP A 129 -4.13 19.97 -40.02
CA ASP A 129 -4.84 20.37 -41.23
C ASP A 129 -4.85 19.20 -42.23
N ILE A 130 -6.04 18.67 -42.49
CA ILE A 130 -6.24 17.50 -43.36
C ILE A 130 -5.92 17.85 -44.82
N GLU A 131 -6.23 19.07 -45.28
CA GLU A 131 -5.99 19.47 -46.66
C GLU A 131 -4.50 19.61 -46.92
N GLU A 132 -3.79 20.24 -45.99
CA GLU A 132 -2.33 20.39 -46.02
C GLU A 132 -1.62 19.02 -45.96
N LEU A 133 -2.04 18.15 -45.03
CA LEU A 133 -1.51 16.79 -44.91
C LEU A 133 -1.77 15.96 -46.18
N MET A 134 -2.96 16.07 -46.78
CA MET A 134 -3.25 15.40 -48.06
C MET A 134 -2.37 15.92 -49.21
N ALA A 135 -2.07 17.22 -49.25
CA ALA A 135 -1.18 17.79 -50.26
C ALA A 135 0.26 17.27 -50.10
N GLU A 136 0.78 17.22 -48.86
CA GLU A 136 2.10 16.67 -48.56
C GLU A 136 2.18 15.18 -48.89
N LEU A 137 1.17 14.38 -48.51
CA LEU A 137 1.12 12.95 -48.84
C LEU A 137 1.12 12.72 -50.35
N LYS A 138 0.34 13.50 -51.13
CA LYS A 138 0.35 13.42 -52.60
C LYS A 138 1.72 13.76 -53.18
N SER A 139 2.36 14.79 -52.64
CA SER A 139 3.70 15.22 -53.10
C SER A 139 4.78 14.19 -52.76
N ALA A 140 4.73 13.60 -51.57
CA ALA A 140 5.77 12.70 -51.08
C ALA A 140 5.67 11.28 -51.65
N LEU A 141 4.44 10.76 -51.79
CA LEU A 141 4.19 9.44 -52.37
C LEU A 141 4.30 9.45 -53.91
N GLY A 142 4.11 10.62 -54.52
CA GLY A 142 4.17 10.83 -55.97
C GLY A 142 3.16 9.98 -56.74
N ASN A 143 3.35 9.86 -58.05
CA ASN A 143 2.54 8.99 -58.93
C ASN A 143 2.91 7.49 -58.81
N ASN A 144 3.82 7.14 -57.90
CA ASN A 144 4.40 5.79 -57.80
C ASN A 144 3.57 4.84 -56.93
N VAL A 145 2.55 5.35 -56.23
CA VAL A 145 1.67 4.59 -55.36
C VAL A 145 0.34 4.41 -56.08
N LYS A 146 0.00 3.15 -56.44
CA LYS A 146 -1.30 2.79 -57.05
C LYS A 146 -2.46 2.80 -56.05
N SER A 147 -2.18 3.17 -54.82
CA SER A 147 -3.01 2.98 -53.64
C SER A 147 -3.72 4.27 -53.26
N THR A 148 -4.98 4.15 -52.87
CA THR A 148 -5.78 5.27 -52.36
C THR A 148 -5.40 5.53 -50.91
N VAL A 149 -4.93 6.75 -50.61
CA VAL A 149 -4.74 7.24 -49.24
C VAL A 149 -5.96 8.02 -48.82
N ASN A 150 -6.66 7.56 -47.79
CA ASN A 150 -7.79 8.27 -47.20
C ASN A 150 -7.41 8.85 -45.83
N VAL A 151 -7.71 10.13 -45.59
CA VAL A 151 -7.47 10.78 -44.30
C VAL A 151 -8.81 11.19 -43.70
N LYS A 152 -9.08 10.75 -42.47
CA LYS A 152 -10.31 11.09 -41.73
C LYS A 152 -9.97 11.75 -40.39
N LEU A 153 -10.87 12.61 -39.95
CA LEU A 153 -10.84 13.19 -38.61
C LEU A 153 -11.39 12.18 -37.59
N ASP A 154 -10.62 11.89 -36.54
CA ASP A 154 -11.10 11.16 -35.36
C ASP A 154 -10.92 12.02 -34.10
N ARG A 155 -12.01 12.56 -33.59
CA ARG A 155 -12.01 13.44 -32.40
C ARG A 155 -11.65 12.73 -31.10
N LYS A 156 -11.54 11.39 -31.09
CA LYS A 156 -11.08 10.63 -29.93
C LYS A 156 -9.56 10.68 -29.77
N ILE A 157 -8.83 11.02 -30.83
CA ILE A 157 -7.37 11.19 -30.78
C ILE A 157 -7.08 12.57 -30.18
N SER A 158 -6.31 12.63 -29.10
CA SER A 158 -5.84 13.92 -28.54
C SER A 158 -4.69 14.44 -29.40
N ASN A 159 -3.58 13.70 -29.43
CA ASN A 159 -2.42 13.96 -30.27
C ASN A 159 -1.92 12.66 -30.93
N GLY A 160 -1.24 12.77 -32.08
CA GLY A 160 -0.81 11.61 -32.86
C GLY A 160 -1.78 11.20 -33.98
N PHE A 161 -1.71 9.94 -34.41
CA PHE A 161 -2.53 9.40 -35.50
C PHE A 161 -2.70 7.89 -35.41
N ARG A 162 -3.63 7.35 -36.20
CA ARG A 162 -3.77 5.92 -36.44
C ARG A 162 -3.71 5.63 -37.93
N ILE A 163 -3.14 4.49 -38.31
CA ILE A 163 -3.07 4.05 -39.71
C ILE A 163 -3.50 2.60 -39.85
N GLY A 164 -4.29 2.30 -40.86
CA GLY A 164 -4.78 0.95 -41.15
C GLY A 164 -5.00 0.74 -42.64
N LYS A 165 -5.36 -0.49 -43.01
CA LYS A 165 -5.78 -0.78 -44.39
C LYS A 165 -7.21 -0.31 -44.59
N LYS A 166 -7.50 0.24 -45.77
CA LYS A 166 -8.84 0.74 -46.09
C LYS A 166 -9.86 -0.41 -46.09
N GLY A 167 -10.91 -0.27 -45.27
CA GLY A 167 -11.96 -1.28 -45.13
C GLY A 167 -11.66 -2.40 -44.12
N ASP A 168 -10.49 -2.37 -43.49
CA ASP A 168 -10.15 -3.21 -42.35
C ASP A 168 -10.49 -2.46 -41.04
N ASN A 169 -10.79 -3.21 -39.97
CA ASN A 169 -10.98 -2.67 -38.63
C ASN A 169 -9.68 -2.63 -37.82
N LEU A 170 -8.57 -3.08 -38.40
CA LEU A 170 -7.26 -3.09 -37.74
C LEU A 170 -6.47 -1.81 -38.01
N PHE A 171 -6.18 -1.08 -36.94
CA PHE A 171 -5.38 0.14 -36.96
C PHE A 171 -4.16 0.01 -36.06
N TYR A 172 -3.04 0.53 -36.54
CA TYR A 172 -1.84 0.75 -35.75
C TYR A 172 -1.93 2.12 -35.11
N ASP A 173 -1.69 2.15 -33.80
CA ASP A 173 -1.90 3.32 -32.98
C ASP A 173 -0.58 4.05 -32.69
N PHE A 174 -0.47 5.27 -33.19
CA PHE A 174 0.65 6.19 -32.98
C PHE A 174 0.19 7.43 -32.21
N THR A 175 -0.82 7.28 -31.35
CA THR A 175 -1.22 8.30 -30.37
C THR A 175 -0.14 8.52 -29.33
N ASP A 176 -0.14 9.72 -28.75
CA ASP A 176 0.59 10.08 -27.53
C ASP A 176 0.47 9.02 -26.43
N GLU A 177 -0.74 8.54 -26.16
CA GLU A 177 -1.04 7.49 -25.19
C GLU A 177 -0.35 6.16 -25.53
N SER A 178 -0.39 5.75 -26.81
CA SER A 178 0.23 4.48 -27.26
C SER A 178 1.75 4.56 -27.24
N ILE A 179 2.32 5.71 -27.61
CA ILE A 179 3.76 5.95 -27.53
C ILE A 179 4.23 5.96 -26.08
N LEU A 180 3.46 6.60 -25.19
CA LEU A 180 3.72 6.57 -23.75
C LEU A 180 3.74 5.12 -23.24
N GLU A 181 2.74 4.31 -23.58
CA GLU A 181 2.67 2.91 -23.15
C GLU A 181 3.85 2.07 -23.65
N ALA A 182 4.24 2.25 -24.92
CA ALA A 182 5.43 1.59 -25.47
C ALA A 182 6.71 1.98 -24.72
N LEU A 183 6.85 3.27 -24.40
CA LEU A 183 7.99 3.75 -23.61
C LEU A 183 7.93 3.25 -22.16
N ARG A 184 6.75 3.11 -21.55
CA ARG A 184 6.60 2.52 -20.21
C ARG A 184 7.12 1.10 -20.16
N ILE A 185 6.76 0.26 -21.14
CA ILE A 185 7.27 -1.12 -21.24
C ILE A 185 8.80 -1.14 -21.28
N PHE A 186 9.41 -0.18 -21.99
CA PHE A 186 10.86 -0.07 -22.10
C PHE A 186 11.55 0.52 -20.87
N LEU A 187 10.94 1.51 -20.21
CA LEU A 187 11.54 2.29 -19.13
C LEU A 187 11.29 1.68 -17.75
N ASN A 188 10.15 1.04 -17.53
CA ASN A 188 9.80 0.44 -16.22
C ASN A 188 10.87 -0.50 -15.66
N PRO A 189 11.49 -1.40 -16.46
CA PRO A 189 12.57 -2.25 -15.96
C PRO A 189 13.78 -1.44 -15.47
N LYS A 190 14.17 -0.40 -16.20
CA LYS A 190 15.30 0.47 -15.85
C LYS A 190 15.00 1.34 -14.62
N LEU A 191 13.78 1.85 -14.52
CA LEU A 191 13.32 2.58 -13.34
C LEU A 191 13.30 1.67 -12.11
N ALA A 192 12.84 0.43 -12.26
CA ALA A 192 12.87 -0.55 -11.18
C ALA A 192 14.31 -0.87 -10.71
N GLU A 193 15.30 -0.84 -11.60
CA GLU A 193 16.72 -0.99 -11.24
C GLU A 193 17.27 0.23 -10.47
N ILE A 194 16.94 1.45 -10.90
CA ILE A 194 17.38 2.69 -10.22
C ILE A 194 16.72 2.83 -8.84
N LEU A 195 15.48 2.36 -8.70
CA LEU A 195 14.69 2.45 -7.47
C LEU A 195 14.89 1.25 -6.52
N LYS A 196 15.81 0.33 -6.80
CA LYS A 196 16.20 -0.73 -5.86
C LYS A 196 17.01 -0.18 -4.70
#